data_AF-A0A4P9VF64-F1
#
_entry.id   AF-A0A4P9VF64-F1
#
_cell.length_a   1.000
_cell.length_b   1.000
_cell.length_c   1.000
_cell.angle_alpha   90.00
_cell.angle_beta   90.00
_cell.angle_gamma   90.00
#
_symmetry.space_group_name_H-M   'P 1'
#
loop_
_entity.id
_entity.type
_entity.pdbx_description
1 polymer ?
#
loop_
_entity_poly.entity_id
_entity_poly.type
_entity_poly.pdbx_seq_one_letter_code
_entity_poly.pdbx_strand_id
1 'polypeptide(L)'
;MKTQNELNQLKECWKNNPYWYICNTAGFEEHRDELQAFLLETLNYWLESKDPKAVFAVKYLSQYISECENLVIEAKNKAKRLLASSIYGSKNSDVINECVDLIVNAAAGLAFLKFAKTTFNQETGFC
;
A
#
# COMPACT_ATOMS: atom_id res chain seq x y z
N MET A 1 16.51 10.06 -10.58
CA MET A 1 17.02 8.80 -10.01
C MET A 1 17.65 9.11 -8.68
N LYS A 2 17.16 8.51 -7.59
CA LYS A 2 17.78 8.65 -6.27
C LYS A 2 18.87 7.59 -6.12
N THR A 3 19.97 7.99 -5.49
CA THR A 3 21.12 7.10 -5.26
C THR A 3 20.82 6.07 -4.16
N GLN A 4 21.60 4.99 -4.14
CA GLN A 4 21.49 3.99 -3.06
C GLN A 4 21.72 4.61 -1.67
N ASN A 5 22.59 5.61 -1.56
CA ASN A 5 22.83 6.31 -0.30
C ASN A 5 21.58 7.08 0.16
N GLU A 6 20.91 7.79 -0.73
CA GLU A 6 19.67 8.50 -0.40
C GLU A 6 18.55 7.51 -0.01
N LEU A 7 18.50 6.34 -0.64
CA LEU A 7 17.54 5.29 -0.30
C LEU A 7 17.80 4.72 1.11
N ASN A 8 19.08 4.47 1.45
CA ASN A 8 19.45 4.00 2.78
C ASN A 8 19.14 5.05 3.86
N GLN A 9 19.40 6.33 3.57
CA GLN A 9 19.03 7.43 4.47
C GLN A 9 17.52 7.49 4.69
N LEU A 10 16.72 7.35 3.64
CA LEU A 10 15.26 7.31 3.75
C LEU A 10 14.80 6.16 4.68
N LYS A 11 15.36 4.96 4.51
CA LYS A 11 15.08 3.79 5.35
C LYS A 11 15.41 4.04 6.83
N GLU A 12 16.55 4.66 7.12
CA GLU A 12 16.94 5.02 8.48
C GLU A 12 16.04 6.09 9.11
N CYS A 13 15.73 7.16 8.35
CA CYS A 13 14.81 8.20 8.78
C CYS A 13 13.44 7.60 9.14
N TRP A 14 12.94 6.69 8.31
CA TRP A 14 11.67 6.03 8.54
C TRP A 14 11.68 5.10 9.75
N LYS A 15 12.75 4.31 9.99
CA LYS A 15 12.90 3.48 11.21
C LYS A 15 12.84 4.29 12.51
N ASN A 16 13.33 5.51 12.46
CA ASN A 16 13.28 6.43 13.59
C ASN A 16 11.90 7.07 13.75
N ASN A 17 11.13 7.16 12.67
CA ASN A 17 9.86 7.87 12.64
C ASN A 17 8.86 7.21 11.67
N PRO A 18 8.22 6.07 12.01
CA PRO A 18 7.38 5.32 11.08
C PRO A 18 5.94 5.87 10.97
N TYR A 19 5.76 7.20 10.81
CA TYR A 19 4.44 7.87 10.72
C TYR A 19 4.00 8.22 9.29
N TRP A 20 4.58 7.59 8.28
CA TRP A 20 4.11 7.70 6.90
C TRP A 20 4.38 6.41 6.11
N TYR A 21 3.71 6.27 4.97
CA TYR A 21 3.94 5.13 4.07
C TYR A 21 5.18 5.36 3.20
N ILE A 22 6.28 4.68 3.54
CA ILE A 22 7.60 4.89 2.92
C ILE A 22 7.60 4.65 1.40
N CYS A 23 6.78 3.74 0.89
CA CYS A 23 6.77 3.38 -0.54
C CYS A 23 6.15 4.46 -1.45
N ASN A 24 5.49 5.47 -0.88
CA ASN A 24 4.98 6.65 -1.59
C ASN A 24 5.84 7.89 -1.37
N THR A 25 7.11 7.72 -0.97
CA THR A 25 8.03 8.85 -0.85
C THR A 25 8.36 9.40 -2.24
N ALA A 26 8.06 10.68 -2.46
CA ALA A 26 8.28 11.34 -3.74
C ALA A 26 9.76 11.30 -4.17
N GLY A 27 9.99 10.94 -5.44
CA GLY A 27 11.33 10.82 -6.03
C GLY A 27 12.00 9.46 -5.82
N PHE A 28 11.33 8.49 -5.18
CA PHE A 28 11.81 7.11 -4.97
C PHE A 28 10.93 6.06 -5.67
N GLU A 29 10.17 6.45 -6.69
CA GLU A 29 9.19 5.59 -7.36
C GLU A 29 9.81 4.31 -7.95
N GLU A 30 11.05 4.40 -8.44
CA GLU A 30 11.83 3.27 -8.97
C GLU A 30 12.28 2.27 -7.91
N HIS A 31 12.31 2.69 -6.65
CA HIS A 31 12.72 1.87 -5.50
C HIS A 31 11.51 1.32 -4.73
N ARG A 32 10.29 1.45 -5.29
CA ARG A 32 9.04 1.09 -4.60
C ARG A 32 9.05 -0.35 -4.10
N ASP A 33 9.50 -1.29 -4.91
CA ASP A 33 9.52 -2.72 -4.55
C ASP A 33 10.52 -2.98 -3.40
N GLU A 34 11.69 -2.34 -3.46
CA GLU A 34 12.70 -2.44 -2.40
C GLU A 34 12.21 -1.80 -1.09
N LEU A 35 11.56 -0.65 -1.18
CA LEU A 35 10.94 0.05 -0.03
C LEU A 35 9.79 -0.77 0.56
N GLN A 36 9.02 -1.46 -0.28
CA GLN A 36 7.98 -2.37 0.16
C GLN A 36 8.59 -3.56 0.90
N ALA A 37 9.57 -4.25 0.33
CA ALA A 37 10.25 -5.37 1.00
C ALA A 37 10.84 -4.93 2.37
N PHE A 38 11.52 -3.78 2.40
CA PHE A 38 12.07 -3.19 3.62
C PHE A 38 11.01 -2.91 4.69
N LEU A 39 9.87 -2.32 4.29
CA LEU A 39 8.74 -2.06 5.17
C LEU A 39 8.24 -3.38 5.80
N LEU A 40 8.06 -4.41 4.97
CA LEU A 40 7.56 -5.71 5.41
C LEU A 40 8.50 -6.39 6.42
N GLU A 41 9.79 -6.45 6.11
CA GLU A 41 10.81 -7.03 6.99
C GLU A 41 10.89 -6.29 8.31
N THR A 42 10.86 -4.95 8.28
CA THR A 42 10.95 -4.12 9.49
C THR A 42 9.71 -4.28 10.37
N LEU A 43 8.51 -4.34 9.77
CA LEU A 43 7.27 -4.59 10.51
C LEU A 43 7.27 -5.95 11.17
N ASN A 44 7.63 -7.01 10.44
CA ASN A 44 7.71 -8.36 11.00
C ASN A 44 8.67 -8.40 12.19
N TYR A 45 9.86 -7.82 12.05
CA TYR A 45 10.82 -7.73 13.14
C TYR A 45 10.25 -6.98 14.36
N TRP A 46 9.57 -5.85 14.15
CA TRP A 46 8.97 -5.08 15.25
C TRP A 46 7.80 -5.80 15.92
N LEU A 47 6.99 -6.55 15.17
CA LEU A 47 5.92 -7.37 15.73
C LEU A 47 6.50 -8.50 16.59
N GLU A 48 7.46 -9.26 16.07
CA GLU A 48 8.11 -10.37 16.80
C GLU A 48 8.82 -9.90 18.07
N SER A 49 9.51 -8.75 18.00
CA SER A 49 10.20 -8.14 19.13
C SER A 49 9.28 -7.35 20.07
N LYS A 50 7.99 -7.22 19.74
CA LYS A 50 7.00 -6.41 20.46
C LYS A 50 7.45 -4.96 20.63
N ASP A 51 8.14 -4.42 19.64
CA ASP A 51 8.55 -3.02 19.61
C ASP A 51 7.29 -2.13 19.52
N PRO A 52 7.11 -1.14 20.42
CA PRO A 52 5.96 -0.23 20.38
C PRO A 52 5.82 0.52 19.05
N LYS A 53 6.90 0.67 18.27
CA LYS A 53 6.87 1.25 16.92
C LYS A 53 6.00 0.44 15.95
N ALA A 54 5.85 -0.88 16.15
CA ALA A 54 4.95 -1.71 15.36
C ALA A 54 3.53 -1.18 15.37
N VAL A 55 3.01 -0.81 16.56
CA VAL A 55 1.64 -0.30 16.75
C VAL A 55 1.39 0.93 15.89
N PHE A 56 2.35 1.86 15.91
CA PHE A 56 2.26 3.10 15.15
C PHE A 56 2.32 2.85 13.65
N ALA A 57 3.28 2.05 13.19
CA ALA A 57 3.41 1.72 11.79
C ALA A 57 2.14 1.02 11.26
N VAL A 58 1.59 0.05 12.01
CA VAL A 58 0.34 -0.66 11.67
C VAL A 58 -0.86 0.29 11.61
N LYS A 59 -0.95 1.27 12.51
CA LYS A 59 -2.03 2.27 12.50
C LYS A 59 -2.02 3.11 11.22
N TYR A 60 -0.87 3.63 10.81
CA TYR A 60 -0.76 4.43 9.59
C TYR A 60 -0.97 3.59 8.33
N LEU A 61 -0.47 2.35 8.32
CA LEU A 61 -0.77 1.41 7.25
C LEU A 61 -2.26 1.12 7.17
N SER A 62 -2.96 0.97 8.29
CA SER A 62 -4.41 0.76 8.29
C SER A 62 -5.17 1.92 7.67
N GLN A 63 -4.73 3.17 7.91
CA GLN A 63 -5.29 4.34 7.23
C GLN A 63 -5.03 4.28 5.72
N TYR A 64 -3.80 3.97 5.32
CA TYR A 64 -3.43 3.83 3.91
C TYR A 64 -4.22 2.72 3.19
N ILE A 65 -4.50 1.59 3.85
CA ILE A 65 -5.39 0.54 3.33
C ILE A 65 -6.77 1.12 3.02
N SER A 66 -7.34 1.86 3.96
CA SER A 66 -8.69 2.41 3.79
C SER A 66 -8.73 3.40 2.62
N GLU A 67 -7.70 4.21 2.45
CA GLU A 67 -7.52 5.08 1.28
C GLU A 67 -7.43 4.27 -0.02
N CYS A 68 -6.65 3.18 -0.05
CA CYS A 68 -6.56 2.28 -1.19
C CYS A 68 -7.90 1.60 -1.52
N GLU A 69 -8.63 1.13 -0.51
CA GLU A 69 -9.96 0.53 -0.67
C GLU A 69 -10.94 1.51 -1.31
N ASN A 70 -10.92 2.78 -0.87
CA ASN A 70 -11.75 3.84 -1.44
C ASN A 70 -11.40 4.11 -2.91
N LEU A 71 -10.10 4.19 -3.25
CA LEU A 71 -9.64 4.36 -4.64
C LEU A 71 -10.08 3.19 -5.53
N VAL A 72 -10.02 1.96 -5.04
CA VAL A 72 -10.52 0.78 -5.78
C VAL A 72 -12.02 0.86 -6.02
N ILE A 73 -12.80 1.30 -5.03
CA ILE A 73 -14.25 1.50 -5.16
C ILE A 73 -14.53 2.57 -6.22
N GLU A 74 -13.81 3.69 -6.19
CA GLU A 74 -13.95 4.78 -7.15
C GLU A 74 -13.61 4.32 -8.57
N ALA A 75 -12.48 3.62 -8.76
CA ALA A 75 -12.07 3.05 -10.04
C ALA A 75 -13.14 2.09 -10.58
N LYS A 76 -13.68 1.20 -9.74
CA LYS A 76 -14.79 0.30 -10.12
C LYS A 76 -16.03 1.06 -10.55
N ASN A 77 -16.39 2.13 -9.86
CA ASN A 77 -17.55 2.95 -10.20
C ASN A 77 -17.33 3.70 -11.52
N LYS A 78 -16.13 4.24 -11.74
CA LYS A 78 -15.75 4.90 -13.00
C LYS A 78 -15.79 3.91 -14.18
N ALA A 79 -15.23 2.72 -14.01
CA ALA A 79 -15.28 1.64 -15.01
C ALA A 79 -16.73 1.26 -15.35
N LYS A 80 -17.61 1.11 -14.35
CA LYS A 80 -19.05 0.83 -14.58
C LYS A 80 -19.73 1.92 -15.40
N ARG A 81 -19.46 3.21 -15.12
CA ARG A 81 -20.01 4.33 -15.89
C ARG A 81 -19.52 4.32 -17.34
N LEU A 82 -18.23 4.09 -17.55
CA LEU A 82 -17.62 4.03 -18.87
C LEU A 82 -18.12 2.83 -19.69
N LEU A 83 -18.31 1.68 -19.04
CA LEU A 83 -18.93 0.50 -19.66
C LEU A 83 -20.37 0.80 -20.07
N ALA A 84 -21.18 1.40 -19.18
CA ALA A 84 -22.54 1.80 -19.49
C ALA A 84 -22.62 2.81 -20.65
N SER A 85 -21.66 3.74 -20.76
CA SER A 85 -21.58 4.65 -21.91
C SER A 85 -21.05 4.00 -23.19
N SER A 86 -20.21 2.96 -23.09
CA SER A 86 -19.62 2.26 -24.24
C SER A 86 -20.56 1.25 -24.92
N ILE A 87 -21.70 0.92 -24.30
CA ILE A 87 -22.82 0.23 -24.96
C ILE A 87 -23.35 1.08 -26.15
N TYR A 88 -23.04 2.38 -26.21
CA TYR A 88 -23.28 3.27 -27.36
C TYR A 88 -22.14 3.35 -28.40
N GLY A 89 -21.15 2.45 -28.36
CA GLY A 89 -20.22 2.22 -29.47
C GLY A 89 -18.81 2.77 -29.25
N SER A 90 -17.87 1.85 -29.02
CA SER A 90 -16.48 1.79 -29.53
C SER A 90 -15.49 1.25 -28.49
N LYS A 91 -14.38 0.72 -29.01
CA LYS A 91 -13.41 -0.20 -28.39
C LYS A 91 -12.77 0.39 -27.12
N ASN A 92 -12.94 -0.33 -26.01
CA ASN A 92 -12.64 0.15 -24.64
C ASN A 92 -11.53 -0.67 -23.94
N SER A 93 -10.69 -1.41 -24.70
CA SER A 93 -9.71 -2.37 -24.14
C SER A 93 -8.65 -1.70 -23.27
N ASP A 94 -8.19 -0.52 -23.66
CA ASP A 94 -7.07 0.15 -22.98
C ASP A 94 -7.51 0.73 -21.63
N VAL A 95 -8.75 1.23 -21.56
CA VAL A 95 -9.39 1.71 -20.33
C VAL A 95 -9.68 0.56 -19.37
N ILE A 96 -10.05 -0.61 -19.88
CA ILE A 96 -10.25 -1.82 -19.07
C ILE A 96 -8.90 -2.29 -18.50
N ASN A 97 -7.83 -2.28 -19.29
CA ASN A 97 -6.49 -2.66 -18.85
C ASN A 97 -5.95 -1.71 -17.77
N GLU A 98 -6.08 -0.39 -17.94
CA GLU A 98 -5.73 0.59 -16.89
C GLU A 98 -6.50 0.35 -15.58
N CYS A 99 -7.80 0.02 -15.68
CA CYS A 99 -8.61 -0.29 -14.50
C CYS A 99 -8.18 -1.61 -13.83
N VAL A 100 -7.77 -2.61 -14.61
CA VAL A 100 -7.26 -3.89 -14.09
C VAL A 100 -5.92 -3.70 -13.39
N ASP A 101 -4.99 -2.94 -13.97
CA ASP A 101 -3.68 -2.68 -13.36
C ASP A 101 -3.81 -1.90 -12.04
N LEU A 102 -4.73 -0.94 -11.96
CA LEU A 102 -5.09 -0.24 -10.72
C LEU A 102 -5.65 -1.20 -9.65
N ILE A 103 -6.50 -2.15 -10.05
CA ILE A 103 -7.11 -3.12 -9.13
C ILE A 103 -6.09 -4.15 -8.65
N VAL A 104 -5.23 -4.66 -9.53
CA VAL A 104 -4.22 -5.69 -9.21
C VAL A 104 -3.16 -5.13 -8.25
N ASN A 105 -2.65 -3.92 -8.54
CA ASN A 105 -1.67 -3.27 -7.67
C ASN A 105 -2.25 -2.93 -6.28
N ALA A 106 -3.51 -2.50 -6.22
CA ALA A 106 -4.19 -2.27 -4.96
C ALA A 106 -4.47 -3.58 -4.19
N ALA A 107 -4.82 -4.67 -4.88
CA ALA A 107 -5.13 -5.96 -4.28
C ALA A 107 -3.92 -6.65 -3.62
N ALA A 108 -2.72 -6.53 -4.22
CA ALA A 108 -1.49 -7.10 -3.66
C ALA A 108 -1.11 -6.44 -2.32
N GLY A 109 -1.23 -5.10 -2.23
CA GLY A 109 -1.04 -4.38 -0.97
C GLY A 109 -2.10 -4.72 0.08
N LEU A 110 -3.36 -4.87 -0.35
CA LEU A 110 -4.50 -5.18 0.52
C LEU A 110 -4.44 -6.56 1.18
N ALA A 111 -3.94 -7.58 0.48
CA ALA A 111 -3.88 -8.95 1.00
C ALA A 111 -2.90 -9.10 2.16
N PHE A 112 -1.70 -8.53 2.03
CA PHE A 112 -0.68 -8.58 3.09
C PHE A 112 -1.08 -7.69 4.29
N LEU A 113 -1.65 -6.52 4.03
CA LEU A 113 -2.02 -5.60 5.09
C LEU A 113 -3.24 -6.10 5.90
N LYS A 114 -4.16 -6.86 5.27
CA LYS A 114 -5.20 -7.61 5.99
C LYS A 114 -4.60 -8.67 6.90
N PHE A 115 -3.58 -9.41 6.44
CA PHE A 115 -2.85 -10.36 7.28
C PHE A 115 -2.18 -9.68 8.47
N ALA A 116 -1.43 -8.60 8.25
CA ALA A 116 -0.78 -7.83 9.33
C ALA A 116 -1.79 -7.31 10.36
N LYS A 117 -2.97 -6.84 9.93
CA LYS A 117 -4.05 -6.40 10.81
C LYS A 117 -4.66 -7.54 11.62
N THR A 118 -4.87 -8.71 11.01
CA THR A 118 -5.39 -9.90 11.70
C THR A 118 -4.41 -10.41 12.76
N THR A 119 -3.11 -10.49 12.42
CA THR A 119 -2.06 -10.90 13.35
C THR A 119 -1.92 -9.90 14.51
N PHE A 120 -1.93 -8.59 14.21
CA PHE A 120 -1.88 -7.56 15.24
C PHE A 120 -3.07 -7.66 16.22
N ASN A 121 -4.30 -7.77 15.72
CA ASN A 121 -5.48 -7.89 16.58
C ASN A 121 -5.47 -9.16 17.43
N GLN A 122 -4.94 -10.27 16.93
CA GLN A 122 -4.79 -11.52 17.69
C GLN A 122 -3.72 -11.43 18.78
N GLU A 123 -2.61 -10.73 18.53
CA GLU A 123 -1.49 -10.65 19.46
C GLU A 123 -1.61 -9.52 20.50
N THR A 124 -2.29 -8.42 20.17
CA THR A 124 -2.42 -7.27 21.09
C THR A 124 -3.75 -7.21 21.83
N GLY A 125 -4.72 -8.09 21.51
CA GLY A 125 -6.02 -8.14 22.19
C GLY A 125 -6.89 -6.88 22.03
N PHE A 126 -6.59 -6.03 21.04
CA PHE A 126 -7.43 -4.87 20.70
C PHE A 126 -8.61 -5.35 19.83
N CYS A 127 -9.75 -5.59 20.48
CA CYS A 127 -11.09 -5.59 19.88
C CYS A 127 -11.68 -4.18 19.94
#